data_AF-A0AAD7TVT4-F1
#
_entry.id   AF-A0AAD7TVT4-F1
#
_cell.length_a   1.000
_cell.length_b   1.000
_cell.length_c   1.000
_cell.angle_alpha   90.00
_cell.angle_beta   90.00
_cell.angle_gamma   90.00
#
_symmetry.space_group_name_H-M   'P 1'
#
loop_
_entity.id
_entity.type
_entity.pdbx_description
1 polymer ?
#
loop_
_entity_poly.entity_id
_entity_poly.type
_entity_poly.pdbx_seq_one_letter_code
_entity_poly.pdbx_strand_id
1 'polypeptide(L)'
;MAASNPQYQNSSVHDSISSIFNPGFVVDGLLPDLEIVSPDGVHFYVHTRQLLASSSNIFGASSSMRCTDTEAALDALIKYGLSIAQLAAPARPLYELVRSYAPYYPIEAYALATHYRLEDLAVTISAHLLAYDVTRLSDELTVKMGPVYFARLVNLQRSRITALRNIVLRPPVMHPATPTCNADNQRELSRAWAFANAEIVWNVLPSEHLITHDYRGPTAFATPQNLTTGHRYLDVCAGIGILAICHVR
;
A
#
# COMPACT_ATOMS: atom_id res chain seq x y z
N MET A 1 -4.41 38.41 -52.83
CA MET A 1 -2.96 38.74 -52.86
C MET A 1 -2.55 39.17 -51.47
N ALA A 2 -1.42 38.64 -51.01
CA ALA A 2 -1.03 38.47 -49.62
C ALA A 2 -0.93 39.78 -48.82
N ALA A 3 -1.49 39.77 -47.62
CA ALA A 3 -1.15 40.72 -46.56
C ALA A 3 0.03 40.14 -45.77
N SER A 4 1.09 40.92 -45.71
CA SER A 4 2.38 40.67 -45.08
C SER A 4 2.22 40.40 -43.58
N ASN A 5 2.61 39.20 -43.13
CA ASN A 5 2.74 38.89 -41.70
C ASN A 5 4.18 39.24 -41.27
N PRO A 6 4.39 40.10 -40.25
CA PRO A 6 5.72 40.50 -39.85
C PRO A 6 6.47 39.32 -39.22
N GLN A 7 7.72 39.21 -39.63
CA GLN A 7 8.75 38.33 -39.08
C GLN A 7 8.79 38.47 -37.55
N TYR A 8 8.29 37.48 -36.81
CA TYR A 8 8.63 37.34 -35.41
C TYR A 8 10.04 36.77 -35.33
N GLN A 9 10.93 37.67 -34.96
CA GLN A 9 12.35 37.48 -34.74
C GLN A 9 12.61 36.28 -33.83
N ASN A 10 13.59 35.50 -34.27
CA ASN A 10 14.45 34.60 -33.51
C ASN A 10 14.68 35.11 -32.07
N SER A 11 13.84 34.68 -31.12
CA SER A 11 14.10 34.88 -29.70
C SER A 11 15.04 33.76 -29.26
N SER A 12 16.32 34.08 -29.15
CA SER A 12 17.32 33.30 -28.42
C SER A 12 16.87 33.17 -26.96
N VAL A 13 16.01 32.20 -26.67
CA VAL A 13 15.82 31.69 -25.31
C VAL A 13 17.13 30.99 -24.98
N HIS A 14 17.87 31.51 -24.01
CA HIS A 14 19.04 30.82 -23.49
C HIS A 14 18.54 29.49 -22.88
N ASP A 15 18.67 28.38 -23.62
CA ASP A 15 18.48 27.02 -23.11
C ASP A 15 19.45 26.85 -21.92
N SER A 16 18.93 27.08 -20.73
CA SER A 16 19.72 27.07 -19.51
C SER A 16 19.73 25.63 -19.02
N ILE A 17 20.84 24.93 -19.24
CA ILE A 17 20.98 23.53 -18.83
C ILE A 17 21.52 23.47 -17.40
N SER A 18 20.94 22.61 -16.57
CA SER A 18 21.45 22.34 -15.22
C SER A 18 22.91 21.87 -15.27
N SER A 19 23.80 22.49 -14.50
CA SER A 19 25.21 22.08 -14.44
C SER A 19 25.41 20.68 -13.88
N ILE A 20 24.49 20.23 -13.03
CA ILE A 20 24.50 18.90 -12.40
C ILE A 20 23.80 17.88 -13.30
N PHE A 21 22.60 18.21 -13.78
CA PHE A 21 21.76 17.32 -14.60
C PHE A 21 21.83 17.73 -16.07
N ASN A 22 23.01 17.55 -16.67
CA ASN A 22 23.30 17.90 -18.06
C ASN A 22 23.27 16.65 -18.98
N PRO A 23 23.28 16.79 -20.32
CA PRO A 23 23.22 15.65 -21.25
C PRO A 23 24.35 14.61 -21.08
N GLY A 24 25.48 15.00 -20.48
CA GLY A 24 26.60 14.11 -20.16
C GLY A 24 26.54 13.52 -18.76
N PHE A 25 25.44 13.70 -18.02
CA PHE A 25 25.26 13.15 -16.68
C PHE A 25 25.07 11.63 -16.76
N VAL A 26 26.13 10.88 -16.49
CA VAL A 26 26.15 9.41 -16.59
C VAL A 26 25.99 8.78 -15.22
N VAL A 27 25.06 7.84 -15.09
CA VAL A 27 24.97 6.94 -13.94
C VAL A 27 24.90 5.49 -14.42
N ASP A 28 25.66 4.61 -13.76
CA ASP A 28 25.81 3.18 -14.10
C ASP A 28 26.25 2.95 -15.56
N GLY A 29 26.99 3.91 -16.13
CA GLY A 29 27.47 3.85 -17.52
C GLY A 29 26.40 4.20 -18.57
N LEU A 30 25.23 4.66 -18.17
CA LEU A 30 24.14 5.05 -19.06
C LEU A 30 23.97 6.57 -19.14
N LEU A 31 23.68 7.06 -20.34
CA LEU A 31 23.27 8.44 -20.59
C LEU A 31 21.84 8.70 -20.08
N PRO A 32 21.48 9.96 -19.79
CA PRO A 32 20.14 10.29 -19.34
C PRO A 32 19.13 10.02 -20.46
N ASP A 33 17.96 9.50 -20.07
CA ASP A 33 16.89 9.05 -20.98
C ASP A 33 15.60 9.90 -20.86
N LEU A 34 15.62 10.91 -19.98
CA LEU A 34 14.50 11.81 -19.72
C LEU A 34 14.97 13.25 -19.60
N GLU A 35 14.28 14.16 -20.29
CA GLU A 35 14.45 15.61 -20.16
C GLU A 35 13.25 16.19 -19.42
N ILE A 36 13.52 16.95 -18.36
CA ILE A 36 12.53 17.71 -17.60
C ILE A 36 12.84 19.18 -17.78
N VAL A 37 11.86 19.96 -18.23
CA VAL A 37 11.98 21.41 -18.38
C VAL A 37 11.19 22.06 -17.26
N SER A 38 11.87 22.89 -16.45
CA SER A 38 11.20 23.66 -15.40
C SER A 38 10.43 24.85 -15.98
N PRO A 39 9.45 25.41 -15.25
CA PRO A 39 8.65 26.54 -15.74
C PRO A 39 9.47 27.80 -16.07
N ASP A 40 10.63 27.97 -15.44
CA ASP A 40 11.60 29.05 -15.69
C ASP A 40 12.56 28.74 -16.86
N GLY A 41 12.36 27.64 -17.59
CA GLY A 41 13.09 27.32 -18.81
C GLY A 41 14.45 26.65 -18.59
N VAL A 42 14.65 25.98 -17.44
CA VAL A 42 15.87 25.23 -17.16
C VAL A 42 15.68 23.76 -17.54
N HIS A 43 16.63 23.22 -18.29
CA HIS A 43 16.62 21.85 -18.78
C HIS A 43 17.41 20.93 -17.84
N PHE A 44 16.77 19.83 -17.42
CA PHE A 44 17.35 18.80 -16.55
C PHE A 44 17.32 17.47 -17.28
N TYR A 45 18.50 16.90 -17.52
CA TYR A 45 18.67 15.59 -18.13
C TYR A 45 18.93 14.55 -17.03
N VAL A 46 18.01 13.61 -16.88
CA VAL A 46 17.95 12.65 -15.76
C VAL A 46 17.68 11.23 -16.25
N HIS A 47 17.88 10.25 -15.38
CA HIS A 47 17.55 8.85 -15.66
C HIS A 47 16.21 8.47 -15.05
N THR A 48 15.30 8.02 -15.91
CA THR A 48 13.97 7.55 -15.56
C THR A 48 14.07 6.52 -14.44
N ARG A 49 14.88 5.46 -14.60
CA ARG A 49 15.01 4.41 -13.56
C ARG A 49 15.42 4.94 -12.19
N GLN A 50 16.31 5.93 -12.16
CA GLN A 50 16.83 6.46 -10.89
C GLN A 50 15.81 7.39 -10.23
N LEU A 51 15.13 8.20 -11.04
CA LEU A 51 14.04 9.05 -10.59
C LEU A 51 12.84 8.23 -10.11
N LEU A 52 12.57 7.08 -10.74
CA LEU A 52 11.56 6.12 -10.31
C LEU A 52 11.93 5.39 -9.02
N ALA A 53 13.20 4.99 -8.88
CA ALA A 53 13.67 4.28 -7.69
C ALA A 53 13.77 5.18 -6.45
N SER A 54 13.99 6.49 -6.65
CA SER A 54 14.15 7.47 -5.57
C SER A 54 12.86 8.23 -5.22
N SER A 55 11.82 8.15 -6.05
CA SER A 55 10.56 8.86 -5.83
C SER A 55 9.55 7.97 -5.12
N SER A 56 9.02 8.44 -3.99
CA SER A 56 7.84 7.88 -3.33
C SER A 56 6.52 8.45 -3.88
N ASN A 57 6.58 9.26 -4.94
CA ASN A 57 5.44 9.96 -5.54
C ASN A 57 5.30 9.64 -7.04
N ILE A 58 4.16 10.06 -7.62
CA ILE A 58 3.56 9.81 -8.95
C ILE A 58 4.48 9.94 -10.19
N PHE A 59 5.76 10.29 -10.06
CA PHE A 59 6.73 10.20 -11.16
C PHE A 59 6.88 8.77 -11.74
N GLY A 60 6.48 7.72 -11.00
CA GLY A 60 6.29 6.34 -11.49
C GLY A 60 5.15 6.10 -12.48
N ALA A 61 4.22 7.04 -12.62
CA ALA A 61 2.92 6.77 -13.22
C ALA A 61 2.80 7.07 -14.72
N SER A 62 3.83 7.61 -15.39
CA SER A 62 3.74 7.97 -16.81
C SER A 62 4.40 6.99 -17.79
N SER A 63 5.02 5.92 -17.29
CA SER A 63 5.50 4.79 -18.12
C SER A 63 5.16 3.41 -17.54
N SER A 64 4.53 3.37 -16.37
CA SER A 64 3.90 2.16 -15.83
C SER A 64 2.51 2.03 -16.45
N MET A 65 2.36 1.10 -17.38
CA MET A 65 1.08 0.71 -17.99
C MET A 65 -0.01 0.72 -16.92
N ARG A 66 -0.99 1.63 -17.05
CA ARG A 66 -2.06 1.77 -16.05
C ARG A 66 -2.95 0.55 -16.14
N CYS A 67 -3.71 0.26 -15.08
CA CYS A 67 -4.71 -0.83 -15.09
C CYS A 67 -5.68 -0.69 -16.29
N THR A 68 -6.00 0.54 -16.68
CA THR A 68 -6.82 0.87 -17.87
C THR A 68 -6.14 0.52 -19.20
N ASP A 69 -4.82 0.67 -19.30
CA ASP A 69 -4.07 0.34 -20.51
C ASP A 69 -3.96 -1.19 -20.67
N THR A 70 -3.80 -1.90 -19.55
CA THR A 70 -3.84 -3.36 -19.53
C THR A 70 -5.20 -3.91 -19.90
N GLU A 71 -6.28 -3.24 -19.50
CA GLU A 71 -7.64 -3.59 -19.87
C GLU A 71 -7.86 -3.46 -21.37
N ALA A 72 -7.50 -2.31 -21.96
CA ALA A 72 -7.61 -2.12 -23.41
C ALA A 72 -6.78 -3.16 -24.20
N ALA A 73 -5.59 -3.51 -23.69
CA ALA A 73 -4.78 -4.58 -24.28
C ALA A 73 -5.45 -5.95 -24.18
N LEU A 74 -6.02 -6.29 -23.02
CA LEU A 74 -6.75 -7.54 -22.80
C LEU A 74 -7.99 -7.65 -23.69
N ASP A 75 -8.76 -6.58 -23.85
CA ASP A 75 -9.91 -6.52 -24.74
C ASP A 75 -9.50 -6.74 -26.20
N ALA A 76 -8.38 -6.15 -26.63
CA ALA A 76 -7.83 -6.40 -27.96
C ALA A 76 -7.44 -7.87 -28.14
N LEU A 77 -6.78 -8.50 -27.16
CA LEU A 77 -6.41 -9.91 -27.21
C LEU A 77 -7.64 -10.82 -27.34
N ILE A 78 -8.72 -10.52 -26.60
CA ILE A 78 -10.01 -11.23 -26.72
C ILE A 78 -10.59 -11.05 -28.12
N LYS A 79 -10.56 -9.84 -28.67
CA LYS A 79 -11.02 -9.54 -30.03
C LYS A 79 -10.30 -10.36 -31.10
N TYR A 80 -9.02 -10.69 -30.88
CA TYR A 80 -8.24 -11.57 -31.75
C TYR A 80 -8.40 -13.08 -31.43
N GLY A 81 -9.31 -13.45 -30.52
CA GLY A 81 -9.64 -14.84 -30.20
C GLY A 81 -8.68 -15.51 -29.22
N LEU A 82 -7.84 -14.74 -28.50
CA LEU A 82 -6.93 -15.30 -27.50
C LEU A 82 -7.65 -15.57 -26.18
N SER A 83 -7.36 -16.72 -25.57
CA SER A 83 -7.87 -17.06 -24.24
C SER A 83 -7.06 -16.37 -23.16
N ILE A 84 -7.63 -15.33 -22.53
CA ILE A 84 -6.97 -14.62 -21.42
C ILE A 84 -6.68 -15.55 -20.25
N ALA A 85 -7.57 -16.51 -19.95
CA ALA A 85 -7.36 -17.48 -18.89
C ALA A 85 -6.07 -18.30 -19.08
N GLN A 86 -5.70 -18.62 -20.33
CA GLN A 86 -4.46 -19.35 -20.64
C GLN A 86 -3.22 -18.44 -20.58
N LEU A 87 -3.36 -17.19 -21.04
CA LEU A 87 -2.28 -16.21 -21.03
C LEU A 87 -1.99 -15.65 -19.63
N ALA A 88 -2.98 -15.67 -18.75
CA ALA A 88 -2.92 -15.24 -17.36
C ALA A 88 -2.68 -16.39 -16.38
N ALA A 89 -2.24 -17.56 -16.85
CA ALA A 89 -1.88 -18.65 -15.95
C ALA A 89 -0.71 -18.24 -15.03
N PRO A 90 -0.57 -18.86 -13.84
CA PRO A 90 0.57 -18.62 -12.95
C PRO A 90 1.91 -18.77 -13.69
N ALA A 91 2.88 -17.92 -13.37
CA ALA A 91 4.19 -17.82 -14.04
C ALA A 91 4.17 -17.30 -15.50
N ARG A 92 3.04 -16.79 -15.99
CA ARG A 92 2.97 -16.05 -17.26
C ARG A 92 3.21 -14.56 -17.05
N PRO A 93 3.77 -13.85 -18.05
CA PRO A 93 4.07 -12.42 -17.93
C PRO A 93 2.82 -11.58 -17.67
N LEU A 94 1.65 -11.99 -18.19
CA LEU A 94 0.40 -11.27 -17.96
C LEU A 94 -0.08 -11.39 -16.51
N TYR A 95 0.07 -12.58 -15.91
CA TYR A 95 -0.22 -12.80 -14.50
C TYR A 95 0.70 -11.94 -13.62
N GLU A 96 2.01 -11.94 -13.88
CA GLU A 96 2.99 -11.16 -13.12
C GLU A 96 2.77 -9.65 -13.27
N LEU A 97 2.41 -9.19 -14.46
CA LEU A 97 2.09 -7.80 -14.73
C LEU A 97 0.90 -7.33 -13.88
N VAL A 98 -0.23 -8.04 -13.91
CA VAL A 98 -1.40 -7.62 -13.11
C VAL A 98 -1.13 -7.77 -11.62
N ARG A 99 -0.36 -8.78 -11.21
CA ARG A 99 0.10 -8.95 -9.83
C ARG A 99 0.95 -7.76 -9.36
N SER A 100 1.76 -7.17 -10.22
CA SER A 100 2.61 -6.02 -9.89
C SER A 100 1.81 -4.77 -9.49
N TYR A 101 0.54 -4.67 -9.89
CA TYR A 101 -0.35 -3.58 -9.48
C TYR A 101 -0.88 -3.76 -8.04
N ALA A 102 -0.91 -4.97 -7.51
CA ALA A 102 -1.56 -5.28 -6.24
C ALA A 102 -1.06 -4.46 -5.04
N PRO A 103 0.24 -4.15 -4.88
CA PRO A 103 0.72 -3.34 -3.75
C PRO A 103 0.31 -1.86 -3.81
N TYR A 104 0.02 -1.34 -5.01
CA TYR A 104 -0.19 0.09 -5.25
C TYR A 104 -1.65 0.43 -5.52
N TYR A 105 -2.34 -0.43 -6.27
CA TYR A 105 -3.72 -0.27 -6.73
C TYR A 105 -4.51 -1.58 -6.51
N PRO A 106 -4.63 -2.06 -5.26
CA PRO A 106 -5.16 -3.38 -4.97
C PRO A 106 -6.61 -3.55 -5.41
N ILE A 107 -7.44 -2.50 -5.31
CA ILE A 107 -8.87 -2.61 -5.63
C ILE A 107 -9.11 -2.58 -7.14
N GLU A 108 -8.36 -1.77 -7.87
CA GLU A 108 -8.39 -1.70 -9.33
C GLU A 108 -7.84 -2.98 -9.95
N ALA A 109 -6.73 -3.50 -9.42
CA ALA A 109 -6.15 -4.77 -9.85
C ALA A 109 -7.10 -5.95 -9.58
N TYR A 110 -7.78 -5.94 -8.44
CA TYR A 110 -8.79 -6.95 -8.11
C TYR A 110 -9.99 -6.86 -9.06
N ALA A 111 -10.51 -5.65 -9.32
CA ALA A 111 -11.60 -5.43 -10.26
C ALA A 111 -11.22 -5.88 -11.68
N LEU A 112 -9.98 -5.64 -12.11
CA LEU A 112 -9.46 -6.12 -13.40
C LEU A 112 -9.41 -7.65 -13.46
N ALA A 113 -8.80 -8.30 -12.46
CA ALA A 113 -8.67 -9.76 -12.43
C ALA A 113 -10.04 -10.44 -12.43
N THR A 114 -10.99 -9.90 -11.67
CA THR A 114 -12.36 -10.42 -11.56
C THR A 114 -13.20 -10.18 -12.81
N HIS A 115 -13.02 -9.04 -13.48
CA HIS A 115 -13.66 -8.73 -14.76
C HIS A 115 -13.36 -9.81 -15.82
N TYR A 116 -12.09 -10.22 -15.93
CA TYR A 116 -11.65 -11.28 -16.84
C TYR A 116 -11.76 -12.70 -16.24
N ARG A 117 -12.40 -12.86 -15.08
CA ARG A 117 -12.61 -14.14 -14.36
C ARG A 117 -11.33 -14.92 -14.06
N LEU A 118 -10.26 -14.18 -13.72
CA LEU A 118 -8.96 -14.72 -13.35
C LEU A 118 -8.92 -15.05 -11.86
N GLU A 119 -9.55 -16.16 -11.47
CA GLU A 119 -9.78 -16.52 -10.06
C GLU A 119 -8.48 -16.59 -9.24
N ASP A 120 -7.45 -17.32 -9.72
CA ASP A 120 -6.19 -17.48 -8.98
C ASP A 120 -5.49 -16.13 -8.71
N LEU A 121 -5.58 -15.23 -9.68
CA LEU A 121 -5.03 -13.88 -9.58
C LEU A 121 -5.87 -13.02 -8.64
N ALA A 122 -7.20 -13.10 -8.72
CA ALA A 122 -8.11 -12.39 -7.82
C ALA A 122 -7.89 -12.82 -6.36
N VAL A 123 -7.72 -14.12 -6.09
CA VAL A 123 -7.37 -14.65 -4.76
C VAL A 123 -6.03 -14.08 -4.28
N THR A 124 -5.03 -14.06 -5.15
CA THR A 124 -3.69 -13.51 -4.81
C THR A 124 -3.78 -12.02 -4.46
N ILE A 125 -4.49 -11.24 -5.27
CA ILE A 125 -4.66 -9.80 -5.05
C ILE A 125 -5.50 -9.52 -3.79
N SER A 126 -6.47 -10.39 -3.45
CA SER A 126 -7.33 -10.20 -2.28
C SER A 126 -6.56 -10.10 -0.96
N ALA A 127 -5.37 -10.69 -0.87
CA ALA A 127 -4.49 -10.55 0.29
C ALA A 127 -4.05 -9.09 0.52
N HIS A 128 -3.94 -8.28 -0.55
CA HIS A 128 -3.61 -6.86 -0.46
C HIS A 128 -4.80 -5.98 -0.08
N LEU A 129 -6.02 -6.52 -0.17
CA LEU A 129 -7.24 -5.82 0.21
C LEU A 129 -7.60 -5.98 1.68
N LEU A 130 -6.80 -6.68 2.49
CA LEU A 130 -7.14 -6.94 3.88
C LEU A 130 -7.46 -5.66 4.67
N ALA A 131 -6.70 -4.58 4.47
CA ALA A 131 -6.91 -3.30 5.15
C ALA A 131 -7.73 -2.28 4.33
N TYR A 132 -8.38 -2.72 3.25
CA TYR A 132 -9.10 -1.82 2.35
C TYR A 132 -10.49 -1.44 2.89
N ASP A 133 -10.85 -0.17 2.71
CA ASP A 133 -12.17 0.34 3.02
C ASP A 133 -13.21 -0.03 1.96
N VAL A 134 -14.19 -0.85 2.32
CA VAL A 134 -15.30 -1.12 1.42
C VAL A 134 -16.16 0.13 1.18
N THR A 135 -16.20 1.09 2.11
CA THR A 135 -16.98 2.34 1.95
C THR A 135 -16.39 3.28 0.88
N ARG A 136 -15.10 3.13 0.56
CA ARG A 136 -14.43 3.89 -0.51
C ARG A 136 -14.60 3.24 -1.88
N LEU A 137 -15.27 2.09 -1.96
CA LEU A 137 -15.51 1.41 -3.21
C LEU A 137 -16.48 2.20 -4.09
N SER A 138 -16.09 2.44 -5.34
CA SER A 138 -16.97 3.08 -6.32
C SER A 138 -17.96 2.09 -6.93
N ASP A 139 -19.10 2.62 -7.37
CA ASP A 139 -20.11 1.84 -8.10
C ASP A 139 -19.53 1.25 -9.40
N GLU A 140 -18.66 1.99 -10.08
CA GLU A 140 -17.98 1.54 -11.30
C GLU A 140 -17.15 0.28 -11.07
N LEU A 141 -16.31 0.27 -10.03
CA LEU A 141 -15.50 -0.90 -9.68
C LEU A 141 -16.36 -2.07 -9.22
N THR A 142 -17.48 -1.79 -8.52
CA THR A 142 -18.44 -2.80 -8.09
C THR A 142 -19.11 -3.48 -9.27
N VAL A 143 -19.53 -2.71 -10.28
CA VAL A 143 -20.08 -3.24 -11.53
C VAL A 143 -19.03 -4.06 -12.28
N LYS A 144 -17.79 -3.56 -12.36
CA LYS A 144 -16.69 -4.21 -13.07
C LYS A 144 -16.32 -5.57 -12.48
N MET A 145 -16.20 -5.68 -11.16
CA MET A 145 -15.91 -6.95 -10.49
C MET A 145 -17.09 -7.93 -10.50
N GLY A 146 -18.31 -7.40 -10.54
CA GLY A 146 -19.54 -8.18 -10.51
C GLY A 146 -19.95 -8.67 -9.10
N PRO A 147 -21.21 -9.12 -8.96
CA PRO A 147 -21.83 -9.35 -7.65
C PRO A 147 -21.19 -10.48 -6.85
N VAL A 148 -20.67 -11.53 -7.51
CA VAL A 148 -20.05 -12.69 -6.84
C VAL A 148 -18.75 -12.27 -6.15
N TYR A 149 -17.86 -11.58 -6.87
CA TYR A 149 -16.57 -11.15 -6.32
C TYR A 149 -16.74 -10.00 -5.32
N PHE A 150 -17.68 -9.10 -5.55
CA PHE A 150 -18.06 -8.10 -4.55
C PHE A 150 -18.51 -8.74 -3.23
N ALA A 151 -19.43 -9.70 -3.30
CA ALA A 151 -19.90 -10.41 -2.10
C ALA A 151 -18.77 -11.16 -1.39
N ARG A 152 -17.84 -11.77 -2.14
CA ARG A 152 -16.65 -12.42 -1.58
C ARG A 152 -15.75 -11.42 -0.85
N LEU A 153 -15.47 -10.26 -1.44
CA LEU A 153 -14.67 -9.20 -0.82
C LEU A 153 -15.30 -8.70 0.48
N VAL A 154 -16.61 -8.42 0.48
CA VAL A 154 -17.35 -7.96 1.67
C VAL A 154 -17.32 -9.03 2.77
N ASN A 155 -17.53 -10.30 2.42
CA ASN A 155 -17.50 -11.39 3.40
C ASN A 155 -16.10 -11.60 3.98
N LEU A 156 -15.05 -11.45 3.17
CA LEU A 156 -13.66 -11.48 3.63
C LEU A 156 -13.43 -10.40 4.69
N GLN A 157 -13.86 -9.16 4.45
CA GLN A 157 -13.71 -8.08 5.43
C GLN A 157 -14.51 -8.32 6.71
N ARG A 158 -15.77 -8.74 6.56
CA ARG A 158 -16.64 -9.04 7.71
C ARG A 158 -16.05 -10.16 8.57
N SER A 159 -15.62 -11.26 7.95
CA SER A 159 -15.04 -12.39 8.67
C SER A 159 -13.77 -11.99 9.41
N ARG A 160 -12.94 -11.12 8.82
CA ARG A 160 -11.73 -10.59 9.46
C ARG A 160 -12.06 -9.72 10.67
N ILE A 161 -12.97 -8.76 10.54
CA ILE A 161 -13.38 -7.89 11.66
C ILE A 161 -13.99 -8.74 12.78
N THR A 162 -14.82 -9.74 12.44
CA THR A 162 -15.37 -10.68 13.43
C THR A 162 -14.28 -11.51 14.10
N ALA A 163 -13.29 -12.02 13.35
CA ALA A 163 -12.17 -12.77 13.90
C ALA A 163 -11.30 -11.90 14.83
N LEU A 164 -11.00 -10.66 14.43
CA LEU A 164 -10.27 -9.70 15.25
C LEU A 164 -11.02 -9.40 16.54
N ARG A 165 -12.32 -9.09 16.47
CA ARG A 165 -13.17 -8.90 17.66
C ARG A 165 -13.12 -10.12 18.59
N ASN A 166 -13.19 -11.33 18.05
CA ASN A 166 -13.13 -12.56 18.84
C ASN A 166 -11.77 -12.77 19.54
N ILE A 167 -10.68 -12.22 19.00
CA ILE A 167 -9.35 -12.28 19.61
C ILE A 167 -9.21 -11.18 20.67
N VAL A 168 -9.54 -9.95 20.30
CA VAL A 168 -9.39 -8.73 21.10
C VAL A 168 -10.29 -8.78 22.34
N LEU A 169 -11.56 -9.19 22.19
CA LEU A 169 -12.52 -9.24 23.30
C LEU A 169 -12.24 -10.35 24.33
N ARG A 170 -11.27 -11.26 24.10
CA ARG A 170 -10.93 -12.29 25.07
C ARG A 170 -9.96 -11.72 26.12
N PRO A 171 -10.37 -11.62 27.41
CA PRO A 171 -9.47 -11.17 28.46
C PRO A 171 -8.27 -12.11 28.61
N PRO A 172 -7.08 -11.60 29.02
CA PRO A 172 -5.93 -12.42 29.33
C PRO A 172 -6.27 -13.44 30.42
N VAL A 173 -5.78 -14.67 30.27
CA VAL A 173 -5.96 -15.70 31.29
C VAL A 173 -5.19 -15.31 32.55
N MET A 174 -5.87 -15.32 33.70
CA MET A 174 -5.24 -15.01 34.98
C MET A 174 -4.46 -16.20 35.50
N HIS A 175 -3.32 -15.94 36.15
CA HIS A 175 -2.48 -16.96 36.77
C HIS A 175 -2.49 -16.82 38.30
N PRO A 176 -2.14 -17.88 39.06
CA PRO A 176 -1.96 -17.77 40.51
C PRO A 176 -0.95 -16.68 40.88
N ALA A 177 -1.15 -16.01 42.02
CA ALA A 177 -0.26 -14.92 42.44
C ALA A 177 1.20 -15.39 42.55
N THR A 178 2.10 -14.57 42.02
CA THR A 178 3.55 -14.80 42.04
C THR A 178 4.23 -13.65 42.77
N PRO A 179 5.49 -13.80 43.24
CA PRO A 179 6.21 -12.72 43.92
C PRO A 179 6.35 -11.44 43.09
N THR A 180 6.31 -11.54 41.76
CA THR A 180 6.44 -10.42 40.81
C THR A 180 5.09 -9.90 40.29
N CYS A 181 4.00 -10.63 40.49
CA CYS A 181 2.67 -10.29 40.00
C CYS A 181 1.59 -10.77 40.99
N ASN A 182 1.06 -9.81 41.75
CA ASN A 182 0.04 -10.01 42.78
C ASN A 182 -1.38 -9.74 42.23
N ALA A 183 -2.41 -9.96 43.05
CA ALA A 183 -3.81 -9.80 42.65
C ALA A 183 -4.19 -8.35 42.27
N ASP A 184 -3.52 -7.34 42.82
CA ASP A 184 -3.79 -5.93 42.53
C ASP A 184 -3.27 -5.56 41.14
N ASN A 185 -2.03 -5.94 40.80
CA ASN A 185 -1.45 -5.76 39.47
C ASN A 185 -2.29 -6.46 38.39
N GLN A 186 -2.79 -7.66 38.69
CA GLN A 186 -3.66 -8.41 37.79
C GLN A 186 -5.01 -7.73 37.55
N ARG A 187 -5.59 -7.07 38.57
CA ARG A 187 -6.84 -6.30 38.47
C ARG A 187 -6.64 -5.03 37.65
N GLU A 188 -5.51 -4.35 37.84
CA GLU A 188 -5.13 -3.19 37.06
C GLU A 188 -4.97 -3.53 35.58
N LEU A 189 -4.24 -4.61 35.26
CA LEU A 189 -4.10 -5.10 33.89
C LEU A 189 -5.45 -5.45 33.26
N SER A 190 -6.35 -6.09 34.01
CA SER A 190 -7.69 -6.43 33.53
C SER A 190 -8.51 -5.18 33.16
N ARG A 191 -8.41 -4.11 33.96
CA ARG A 191 -9.07 -2.83 33.68
C ARG A 191 -8.45 -2.12 32.48
N ALA A 192 -7.12 -2.07 32.39
CA ALA A 192 -6.41 -1.50 31.26
C ALA A 192 -6.73 -2.24 29.95
N TRP A 193 -6.79 -3.58 29.99
CA TRP A 193 -7.25 -4.40 28.88
C TRP A 193 -8.69 -4.05 28.49
N ALA A 194 -9.64 -4.05 29.43
CA ALA A 194 -11.03 -3.73 29.13
C ALA A 194 -11.19 -2.34 28.49
N PHE A 195 -10.44 -1.35 28.97
CA PHE A 195 -10.41 0.00 28.40
C PHE A 195 -9.86 0.01 26.97
N ALA A 196 -8.68 -0.56 26.74
CA ALA A 196 -8.06 -0.62 25.42
C ALA A 196 -8.93 -1.36 24.40
N ASN A 197 -9.63 -2.42 24.81
CA ASN A 197 -10.57 -3.12 23.93
C ASN A 197 -11.79 -2.27 23.60
N ALA A 198 -12.34 -1.55 24.57
CA ALA A 198 -13.46 -0.64 24.32
C ALA A 198 -13.07 0.43 23.30
N GLU A 199 -11.87 0.99 23.43
CA GLU A 199 -11.31 1.96 22.49
C GLU A 199 -11.10 1.38 21.08
N ILE A 200 -10.45 0.22 20.97
CA ILE A 200 -10.26 -0.46 19.68
C ILE A 200 -11.62 -0.74 19.03
N VAL A 201 -12.56 -1.35 19.75
CA VAL A 201 -13.89 -1.69 19.22
C VAL A 201 -14.66 -0.46 18.77
N TRP A 202 -14.53 0.65 19.51
CA TRP A 202 -15.16 1.93 19.16
C TRP A 202 -14.51 2.57 17.93
N ASN A 203 -13.19 2.43 17.78
CA ASN A 203 -12.39 3.01 16.69
C ASN A 203 -12.23 2.06 15.48
N VAL A 204 -12.76 0.83 15.50
CA VAL A 204 -12.83 -0.03 14.30
C VAL A 204 -13.92 0.51 13.36
N LEU A 205 -13.67 1.68 12.80
CA LEU A 205 -14.16 2.07 11.48
C LEU A 205 -13.24 1.42 10.42
N PRO A 206 -13.73 1.15 9.21
CA PRO A 206 -12.95 0.43 8.20
C PRO A 206 -11.66 1.15 7.76
N SER A 207 -11.46 2.45 8.07
CA SER A 207 -10.29 3.22 7.62
C SER A 207 -9.94 4.44 8.47
N GLU A 208 -9.48 4.22 9.69
CA GLU A 208 -8.54 5.18 10.25
C GLU A 208 -7.22 4.46 10.50
N HIS A 209 -6.21 4.90 9.75
CA HIS A 209 -4.82 4.62 10.09
C HIS A 209 -4.63 5.01 11.55
N LEU A 210 -4.19 4.06 12.38
CA LEU A 210 -3.67 4.31 13.72
C LEU A 210 -2.47 5.26 13.61
N ILE A 211 -2.73 6.56 13.54
CA ILE A 211 -1.73 7.61 13.71
C ILE A 211 -1.65 7.90 15.20
N THR A 212 -0.64 7.29 15.83
CA THR A 212 0.04 7.70 17.07
C THR A 212 -0.82 8.30 18.18
N HIS A 213 -1.26 7.47 19.13
CA HIS A 213 -1.59 7.99 20.45
C HIS A 213 -0.31 8.36 21.19
N ASP A 214 -0.10 9.67 21.31
CA ASP A 214 0.75 10.29 22.33
C ASP A 214 0.30 9.78 23.71
N TYR A 215 1.14 8.96 24.34
CA TYR A 215 0.85 8.30 25.60
C TYR A 215 0.97 9.31 26.75
N ARG A 216 -0.03 10.16 26.97
CA ARG A 216 -0.11 10.97 28.20
C ARG A 216 -0.84 10.15 29.27
N GLY A 217 -0.09 9.28 29.94
CA GLY A 217 -0.50 8.69 31.21
C GLY A 217 -0.61 9.77 32.31
N PRO A 218 -1.40 9.53 33.37
CA PRO A 218 -1.57 10.47 34.47
C PRO A 218 -0.25 10.63 35.25
N THR A 219 0.33 11.82 35.20
CA THR A 219 1.46 12.24 36.02
C THR A 219 1.04 12.39 37.48
N ALA A 220 1.53 11.54 38.38
CA ALA A 220 1.80 11.94 39.75
C ALA A 220 2.77 10.98 40.48
N PHE A 221 3.84 11.59 41.01
CA PHE A 221 4.71 11.18 42.12
C PHE A 221 6.05 10.44 41.88
N ALA A 222 7.08 11.15 42.37
CA ALA A 222 8.37 10.73 42.92
C ALA A 222 9.55 10.50 41.96
N THR A 223 10.38 11.54 41.82
CA THR A 223 11.85 11.39 41.80
C THR A 223 12.33 11.01 43.21
N PRO A 224 13.36 10.15 43.33
CA PRO A 224 14.71 10.70 43.47
C PRO A 224 15.77 9.98 42.64
N GLN A 225 16.94 10.62 42.66
CA GLN A 225 18.10 10.49 41.80
C GLN A 225 18.96 9.25 42.05
N ASN A 226 19.76 8.93 41.02
CA ASN A 226 21.01 8.16 41.01
C ASN A 226 20.94 6.64 41.25
N LEU A 227 21.24 5.89 40.18
CA LEU A 227 22.17 4.76 40.22
C LEU A 227 22.73 4.51 38.81
N THR A 228 24.05 4.58 38.74
CA THR A 228 24.93 4.32 37.61
C THR A 228 25.14 2.82 37.40
N THR A 229 25.20 2.42 36.13
CA THR A 229 25.93 1.26 35.56
C THR A 229 25.44 -0.17 35.90
N GLY A 230 25.07 -0.94 34.87
CA GLY A 230 25.13 -2.42 34.94
C GLY A 230 24.07 -3.18 34.13
N HIS A 231 24.38 -3.47 32.86
CA HIS A 231 24.04 -4.68 32.09
C HIS A 231 22.77 -5.53 32.40
N ARG A 232 22.02 -5.79 31.30
CA ARG A 232 21.08 -6.91 30.98
C ARG A 232 19.59 -6.70 31.30
N TYR A 233 18.80 -6.44 30.24
CA TYR A 233 17.44 -6.97 30.04
C TYR A 233 17.18 -6.97 28.51
N LEU A 234 17.48 -8.08 27.84
CA LEU A 234 16.50 -9.02 27.27
C LEU A 234 15.65 -8.40 26.14
N ASP A 235 16.19 -8.57 24.92
CA ASP A 235 15.44 -8.62 23.68
C ASP A 235 14.22 -9.54 23.83
N VAL A 236 13.03 -8.99 23.64
CA VAL A 236 11.81 -9.75 23.34
C VAL A 236 11.32 -9.30 21.96
N CYS A 237 12.12 -9.60 20.94
CA CYS A 237 11.61 -9.83 19.60
C CYS A 237 11.24 -11.32 19.50
N ALA A 238 9.99 -11.66 19.81
CA ALA A 238 9.43 -12.95 19.45
C ALA A 238 7.90 -12.87 19.35
N GLY A 239 7.38 -13.08 18.14
CA GLY A 239 6.09 -13.74 17.98
C GLY A 239 4.90 -12.92 17.50
N ILE A 240 5.01 -12.21 16.37
CA ILE A 240 3.87 -12.08 15.46
C ILE A 240 4.28 -12.66 14.11
N GLY A 241 4.45 -13.98 14.09
CA GLY A 241 4.47 -14.76 12.87
C GLY A 241 3.05 -14.84 12.33
N ILE A 242 2.74 -14.05 11.31
CA ILE A 242 1.52 -14.24 10.51
C ILE A 242 1.78 -15.50 9.67
N LEU A 243 1.42 -16.65 10.24
CA LEU A 243 1.35 -17.91 9.52
C LEU A 243 0.21 -17.78 8.51
N ALA A 244 0.55 -17.86 7.23
CA ALA A 244 -0.39 -18.05 6.16
C ALA A 244 -1.20 -19.34 6.41
N ILE A 245 -2.51 -19.22 6.64
CA ILE A 245 -3.44 -20.34 6.56
C ILE A 245 -4.01 -20.35 5.14
N CYS A 246 -3.26 -20.97 4.23
CA CYS A 246 -3.82 -21.56 3.01
C CYS A 246 -4.24 -22.99 3.33
N HIS A 247 -5.54 -23.21 3.52
CA HIS A 247 -6.30 -24.41 3.13
C HIS A 247 -7.59 -24.50 3.96
N VAL A 248 -8.73 -24.29 3.31
CA VAL A 248 -9.93 -25.11 3.55
C VAL A 248 -10.61 -25.32 2.20
N ARG A 249 -10.85 -26.60 1.91
CA ARG A 249 -11.57 -27.13 0.74
C ARG A 249 -13.01 -26.63 0.67
#